data_AF-A0A957VGX4-F1
#
_entry.id   AF-A0A957VGX4-F1
#
_cell.length_a   1.000
_cell.length_b   1.000
_cell.length_c   1.000
_cell.angle_alpha   90.00
_cell.angle_beta   90.00
_cell.angle_gamma   90.00
#
_symmetry.space_group_name_H-M   'P 1'
#
loop_
_entity.id
_entity.type
_entity.pdbx_description
1 polymer ?
#
loop_
_entity_poly.entity_id
_entity_poly.type
_entity_poly.pdbx_seq_one_letter_code
_entity_poly.pdbx_strand_id
1 'polypeptide(L)'
;MNAIHRVMPSDGRALVVAMDHAQTHGLIEGLEDPGAVIDKVIDAGADAIMTSFGVVKRYQDKLIGRVPTVMRLDGGPSLYREDWLAYTEWSLLHSVEDALRLGADGVCLMAFVGIPVELETYRIVARVATECLAANLPVMVEALPARSERIPDPNDAVAMASAARIGFEHGGDLIKTYYTGSTSSFRRVTDNCPVPTLIAGGPKMETTRQMLEVVKGAMDANGAGVVFGRNIWQAPDAGRIVRALKLIIHDDAGVDEAMRELA
;
A
#
# COMPACT_ATOMS: atom_id res chain seq x y z
N MET A 1 8.26 -9.61 19.41
CA MET A 1 9.32 -9.17 18.49
C MET A 1 8.61 -8.60 17.27
N ASN A 2 9.05 -7.46 16.74
CA ASN A 2 8.42 -6.86 15.56
C ASN A 2 8.88 -7.63 14.30
N ALA A 3 7.92 -8.18 13.54
CA ALA A 3 8.17 -8.97 12.33
C ALA A 3 8.29 -8.13 11.05
N ILE A 4 8.37 -6.80 11.17
CA ILE A 4 8.46 -5.85 10.05
C ILE A 4 9.59 -6.15 9.06
N HIS A 5 10.71 -6.72 9.54
CA HIS A 5 11.85 -7.15 8.70
C HIS A 5 11.49 -8.21 7.65
N ARG A 6 10.31 -8.84 7.75
CA ARG A 6 9.80 -9.77 6.72
C ARG A 6 9.35 -9.04 5.46
N VAL A 7 8.91 -7.79 5.58
CA VAL A 7 8.30 -7.01 4.49
C VAL A 7 9.02 -5.68 4.22
N MET A 8 9.99 -5.32 5.06
CA MET A 8 10.84 -4.15 4.91
C MET A 8 12.30 -4.56 4.76
N PRO A 9 13.02 -4.05 3.74
CA PRO A 9 14.46 -4.15 3.65
C PRO A 9 15.20 -3.52 4.84
N SER A 10 16.49 -3.85 4.97
CA SER A 10 17.33 -3.45 6.11
C SER A 10 17.63 -1.95 6.18
N ASP A 11 17.50 -1.23 5.07
CA ASP A 11 17.62 0.24 5.03
C ASP A 11 16.35 0.97 5.52
N GLY A 12 15.29 0.21 5.83
CA GLY A 12 14.03 0.73 6.33
C GLY A 12 13.15 1.39 5.26
N ARG A 13 13.41 1.15 3.98
CA ARG A 13 12.65 1.71 2.85
C ARG A 13 12.16 0.61 1.92
N ALA A 14 10.96 0.71 1.36
CA ALA A 14 10.42 -0.32 0.49
C ALA A 14 9.66 0.21 -0.72
N LEU A 15 9.85 -0.45 -1.86
CA LEU A 15 9.03 -0.40 -3.06
C LEU A 15 8.07 -1.60 -3.09
N VAL A 16 6.85 -1.38 -2.61
CA VAL A 16 5.80 -2.41 -2.61
C VAL A 16 4.91 -2.24 -3.84
N VAL A 17 4.72 -3.30 -4.62
CA VAL A 17 3.80 -3.29 -5.77
C VAL A 17 2.43 -3.82 -5.35
N ALA A 18 1.40 -2.99 -5.47
CA ALA A 18 0.02 -3.31 -5.09
C ALA A 18 -0.79 -3.85 -6.27
N MET A 19 -1.42 -5.02 -6.09
CA MET A 19 -2.11 -5.78 -7.13
C MET A 19 -3.49 -6.33 -6.70
N ASP A 20 -4.03 -5.89 -5.57
CA ASP A 20 -5.32 -6.31 -5.01
C ASP A 20 -6.53 -5.58 -5.62
N HIS A 21 -6.32 -4.53 -6.41
CA HIS A 21 -7.34 -3.65 -7.00
C HIS A 21 -8.53 -4.36 -7.65
N ALA A 22 -8.26 -5.46 -8.38
CA ALA A 22 -9.28 -6.25 -9.08
C ALA A 22 -10.31 -6.87 -8.11
N GLN A 23 -9.98 -7.01 -6.82
CA GLN A 23 -10.93 -7.44 -5.79
C GLN A 23 -12.14 -6.49 -5.69
N THR A 24 -11.93 -5.19 -5.90
CA THR A 24 -12.98 -4.15 -5.83
C THR A 24 -13.44 -3.71 -7.22
N HIS A 25 -12.52 -3.60 -8.17
CA HIS A 25 -12.79 -3.07 -9.52
C HIS A 25 -13.30 -4.14 -10.49
N GLY A 26 -13.04 -5.42 -10.22
CA GLY A 26 -13.23 -6.48 -11.21
C GLY A 26 -12.24 -6.33 -12.37
N LEU A 27 -12.75 -6.11 -13.58
CA LEU A 27 -11.93 -5.88 -14.76
C LEU A 27 -11.18 -4.54 -14.65
N ILE A 28 -9.86 -4.59 -14.69
CA ILE A 28 -9.01 -3.40 -14.64
C ILE A 28 -7.82 -3.55 -15.59
N GLU A 29 -7.60 -2.53 -16.40
CA GLU A 29 -6.53 -2.49 -17.40
C GLU A 29 -5.16 -2.67 -16.75
N GLY A 30 -4.35 -3.61 -17.20
CA GLY A 30 -2.99 -3.87 -16.71
C GLY A 30 -2.89 -4.97 -15.65
N LEU A 31 -4.01 -5.55 -15.20
CA LEU A 31 -4.04 -6.73 -14.32
C LEU A 31 -4.84 -7.91 -14.93
N GLU A 32 -5.01 -7.94 -16.24
CA GLU A 32 -5.67 -9.06 -16.94
C GLU A 32 -4.89 -10.38 -16.76
N ASP A 33 -3.56 -10.29 -16.67
CA ASP A 33 -2.67 -11.40 -16.31
C ASP A 33 -1.79 -11.02 -15.11
N PRO A 34 -2.26 -11.27 -13.88
CA PRO A 34 -1.48 -11.01 -12.67
C PRO A 34 -0.16 -11.78 -12.64
N GLY A 35 -0.10 -12.98 -13.25
CA GLY A 35 1.11 -13.80 -13.25
C GLY A 35 2.26 -13.15 -14.01
N ALA A 36 1.96 -12.58 -15.19
CA ALA A 36 2.95 -11.84 -15.98
C ALA A 36 3.44 -10.57 -15.28
N VAL A 37 2.54 -9.86 -14.61
CA VAL A 37 2.90 -8.65 -13.84
C VAL A 37 3.80 -9.00 -12.65
N ILE A 38 3.49 -10.09 -11.92
CA ILE A 38 4.31 -10.58 -10.80
C ILE A 38 5.75 -10.83 -11.24
N ASP A 39 5.97 -11.62 -12.30
CA ASP A 39 7.33 -11.92 -12.78
C ASP A 39 8.05 -10.63 -13.18
N LYS A 40 7.37 -9.76 -13.94
CA LYS A 40 7.96 -8.52 -14.44
C LYS A 40 8.43 -7.58 -13.32
N VAL A 41 7.66 -7.42 -12.24
CA VAL A 41 8.02 -6.50 -11.16
C VAL A 41 9.03 -7.11 -10.19
N ILE A 42 9.00 -8.42 -9.98
CA ILE A 42 10.05 -9.13 -9.22
C ILE A 42 11.39 -9.02 -9.94
N ASP A 43 11.43 -9.32 -11.25
CA ASP A 43 12.65 -9.26 -12.05
C ASP A 43 13.23 -7.84 -12.14
N ALA A 44 12.37 -6.81 -12.04
CA ALA A 44 12.79 -5.42 -11.98
C ALA A 44 13.25 -4.96 -10.58
N GLY A 45 13.04 -5.78 -9.54
CA GLY A 45 13.55 -5.56 -8.20
C GLY A 45 12.57 -4.95 -7.20
N ALA A 46 11.27 -5.16 -7.33
CA ALA A 46 10.30 -4.82 -6.28
C ALA A 46 10.67 -5.52 -4.95
N ASP A 47 10.54 -4.81 -3.83
CA ASP A 47 10.92 -5.34 -2.52
C ASP A 47 9.80 -6.18 -1.88
N ALA A 48 8.55 -5.89 -2.23
CA ALA A 48 7.39 -6.65 -1.79
C ALA A 48 6.24 -6.57 -2.81
N ILE A 49 5.32 -7.52 -2.75
CA ILE A 49 4.03 -7.48 -3.46
C ILE A 49 2.90 -7.50 -2.45
N MET A 50 1.97 -6.55 -2.55
CA MET A 50 0.71 -6.55 -1.81
C MET A 50 -0.42 -7.01 -2.72
N THR A 51 -1.12 -8.09 -2.38
CA THR A 51 -2.14 -8.67 -3.27
C THR A 51 -3.26 -9.40 -2.52
N SER A 52 -4.26 -9.89 -3.26
CA SER A 52 -5.45 -10.55 -2.71
C SER A 52 -5.25 -12.06 -2.54
N PHE A 53 -6.05 -12.67 -1.66
CA PHE A 53 -6.05 -14.11 -1.40
C PHE A 53 -6.09 -14.97 -2.67
N GLY A 54 -6.96 -14.62 -3.64
CA GLY A 54 -7.11 -15.39 -4.88
C GLY A 54 -5.82 -15.39 -5.72
N VAL A 55 -5.11 -14.27 -5.76
CA VAL A 55 -3.84 -14.14 -6.49
C VAL A 55 -2.75 -14.93 -5.77
N VAL A 56 -2.62 -14.80 -4.44
CA VAL A 56 -1.64 -15.59 -3.67
C VAL A 56 -1.89 -17.09 -3.87
N LYS A 57 -3.13 -17.55 -3.72
CA LYS A 57 -3.50 -18.95 -3.88
C LYS A 57 -3.19 -19.48 -5.28
N ARG A 58 -3.44 -18.70 -6.33
CA ARG A 58 -3.26 -19.15 -7.72
C ARG A 58 -1.81 -19.12 -8.18
N TYR A 59 -1.02 -18.14 -7.71
CA TYR A 59 0.33 -17.87 -8.17
C TYR A 59 1.36 -18.01 -7.03
N GLN A 60 1.10 -18.91 -6.09
CA GLN A 60 1.93 -19.13 -4.92
C GLN A 60 3.38 -19.46 -5.30
N ASP A 61 3.57 -20.24 -6.36
CA ASP A 61 4.87 -20.62 -6.95
C ASP A 61 5.65 -19.43 -7.53
N LYS A 62 4.94 -18.36 -7.91
CA LYS A 62 5.56 -17.13 -8.43
C LYS A 62 5.86 -16.10 -7.34
N LEU A 63 5.25 -16.21 -6.17
CA LEU A 63 5.31 -15.22 -5.09
C LEU A 63 6.16 -15.70 -3.91
N ILE A 64 5.72 -16.79 -3.28
CA ILE A 64 6.19 -17.17 -1.95
C ILE A 64 7.64 -17.63 -2.01
N GLY A 65 8.50 -17.01 -1.20
CA GLY A 65 9.94 -17.25 -1.18
C GLY A 65 10.72 -16.57 -2.32
N ARG A 66 10.04 -15.99 -3.32
CA ARG A 66 10.67 -15.15 -4.36
C ARG A 66 10.67 -13.67 -3.97
N VAL A 67 9.60 -13.20 -3.35
CA VAL A 67 9.43 -11.83 -2.90
C VAL A 67 8.53 -11.80 -1.65
N PRO A 68 8.83 -10.94 -0.65
CA PRO A 68 7.90 -10.68 0.44
C PRO A 68 6.48 -10.41 -0.04
N THR A 69 5.52 -11.21 0.44
CA THR A 69 4.12 -11.14 -0.01
C THR A 69 3.19 -10.68 1.12
N VAL A 70 2.53 -9.55 0.93
CA VAL A 70 1.56 -8.97 1.87
C VAL A 70 0.14 -9.26 1.40
N MET A 71 -0.64 -10.01 2.18
CA MET A 71 -2.00 -10.42 1.78
C MET A 71 -3.08 -9.48 2.32
N ARG A 72 -3.94 -8.99 1.42
CA ARG A 72 -5.16 -8.24 1.73
C ARG A 72 -6.20 -9.17 2.38
N LEU A 73 -6.62 -8.88 3.62
CA LEU A 73 -7.53 -9.76 4.38
C LEU A 73 -8.99 -9.32 4.45
N ASP A 74 -9.25 -8.03 4.58
CA ASP A 74 -10.60 -7.47 4.63
C ASP A 74 -11.01 -6.93 3.25
N GLY A 75 -12.23 -6.44 3.14
CA GLY A 75 -12.77 -5.92 1.90
C GLY A 75 -14.22 -5.51 2.09
N GLY A 76 -14.77 -4.90 1.04
CA GLY A 76 -16.15 -4.46 1.00
C GLY A 76 -16.75 -4.61 -0.38
N PRO A 77 -17.86 -3.92 -0.63
CA PRO A 77 -18.52 -3.94 -1.93
C PRO A 77 -17.62 -3.54 -3.09
N SER A 78 -17.95 -4.05 -4.28
CA SER A 78 -17.32 -3.63 -5.53
C SER A 78 -17.83 -2.26 -5.98
N LEU A 79 -17.14 -1.67 -6.97
CA LEU A 79 -17.58 -0.41 -7.60
C LEU A 79 -18.93 -0.52 -8.35
N TYR A 80 -19.49 -1.72 -8.49
CA TYR A 80 -20.85 -1.90 -9.01
C TYR A 80 -21.93 -1.59 -7.97
N ARG A 81 -21.58 -1.55 -6.68
CA ARG A 81 -22.53 -1.27 -5.59
C ARG A 81 -22.37 0.14 -5.06
N GLU A 82 -21.15 0.60 -4.82
CA GLU A 82 -20.87 1.94 -4.29
C GLU A 82 -19.49 2.46 -4.70
N ASP A 83 -19.35 3.79 -4.70
CA ASP A 83 -18.13 4.48 -5.14
C ASP A 83 -16.96 4.28 -4.16
N TRP A 84 -15.75 4.39 -4.69
CA TRP A 84 -14.51 4.40 -3.89
C TRP A 84 -14.58 5.46 -2.78
N LEU A 85 -14.25 5.05 -1.54
CA LEU A 85 -14.32 5.87 -0.31
C LEU A 85 -15.74 6.31 0.11
N ALA A 86 -16.79 5.69 -0.42
CA ALA A 86 -18.17 5.91 0.01
C ALA A 86 -18.77 4.67 0.70
N TYR A 87 -17.93 3.76 1.18
CA TYR A 87 -18.34 2.44 1.65
C TYR A 87 -19.29 2.48 2.84
N THR A 88 -20.32 1.63 2.77
CA THR A 88 -21.33 1.45 3.83
C THR A 88 -21.23 0.10 4.52
N GLU A 89 -20.54 -0.87 3.91
CA GLU A 89 -20.26 -2.18 4.47
C GLU A 89 -18.77 -2.54 4.32
N TRP A 90 -18.22 -3.17 5.35
CA TRP A 90 -16.84 -3.64 5.33
C TRP A 90 -16.71 -4.88 6.21
N SER A 91 -15.85 -5.82 5.85
CA SER A 91 -15.74 -7.11 6.56
C SER A 91 -14.36 -7.73 6.40
N LEU A 92 -13.95 -8.48 7.43
CA LEU A 92 -12.82 -9.39 7.32
C LEU A 92 -13.21 -10.58 6.44
N LEU A 93 -12.60 -10.71 5.25
CA LEU A 93 -12.94 -11.73 4.25
C LEU A 93 -12.07 -12.98 4.36
N HIS A 94 -10.85 -12.82 4.86
CA HIS A 94 -9.86 -13.88 5.06
C HIS A 94 -9.20 -13.74 6.43
N SER A 95 -8.68 -14.85 6.96
CA SER A 95 -8.07 -14.88 8.29
C SER A 95 -6.54 -14.77 8.26
N VAL A 96 -5.93 -14.47 9.41
CA VAL A 96 -4.47 -14.58 9.58
C VAL A 96 -4.00 -16.02 9.35
N GLU A 97 -4.82 -17.01 9.70
CA GLU A 97 -4.51 -18.41 9.44
C GLU A 97 -4.45 -18.73 7.93
N ASP A 98 -5.32 -18.13 7.13
CA ASP A 98 -5.25 -18.25 5.67
C ASP A 98 -3.97 -17.64 5.10
N ALA A 99 -3.55 -16.49 5.64
CA ALA A 99 -2.28 -15.85 5.26
C ALA A 99 -1.09 -16.79 5.54
N LEU A 100 -1.05 -17.38 6.73
CA LEU A 100 -0.02 -18.34 7.13
C LEU A 100 -0.03 -19.59 6.25
N ARG A 101 -1.20 -20.17 5.98
CA ARG A 101 -1.35 -21.36 5.13
C ARG A 101 -0.84 -21.13 3.71
N LEU A 102 -1.04 -19.94 3.18
CA LEU A 102 -0.56 -19.54 1.86
C LEU A 102 0.89 -19.05 1.86
N GLY A 103 1.54 -18.96 3.03
CA GLY A 103 2.94 -18.54 3.17
C GLY A 103 3.17 -17.04 3.03
N ALA A 104 2.14 -16.20 3.23
CA ALA A 104 2.30 -14.75 3.19
C ALA A 104 3.22 -14.24 4.32
N ASP A 105 3.99 -13.20 4.02
CA ASP A 105 5.01 -12.61 4.91
C ASP A 105 4.46 -11.47 5.77
N GLY A 106 3.27 -10.97 5.42
CA GLY A 106 2.53 -9.95 6.16
C GLY A 106 1.09 -9.84 5.68
N VAL A 107 0.32 -8.97 6.34
CA VAL A 107 -1.09 -8.73 5.98
C VAL A 107 -1.37 -7.25 5.80
N CYS A 108 -2.38 -6.91 4.99
CA CYS A 108 -2.84 -5.54 4.81
C CYS A 108 -4.32 -5.40 5.19
N LEU A 109 -4.66 -4.33 5.90
CA LEU A 109 -5.99 -3.97 6.42
C LEU A 109 -6.39 -2.55 6.03
N MET A 110 -7.67 -2.29 5.75
CA MET A 110 -8.15 -0.92 5.56
C MET A 110 -8.51 -0.30 6.91
N ALA A 111 -8.23 0.99 7.07
CA ALA A 111 -8.78 1.84 8.12
C ALA A 111 -9.37 3.09 7.47
N PHE A 112 -10.68 3.11 7.25
CA PHE A 112 -11.35 4.29 6.71
C PHE A 112 -11.71 5.26 7.82
N VAL A 113 -11.47 6.55 7.62
CA VAL A 113 -11.79 7.60 8.60
C VAL A 113 -12.83 8.55 8.03
N GLY A 114 -13.92 8.78 8.75
CA GLY A 114 -14.97 9.75 8.41
C GLY A 114 -16.19 9.19 7.67
N ILE A 115 -16.24 7.89 7.36
CA ILE A 115 -17.37 7.25 6.66
C ILE A 115 -18.03 6.14 7.51
N PRO A 116 -19.24 5.66 7.17
CA PRO A 116 -20.03 4.78 8.05
C PRO A 116 -19.31 3.50 8.52
N VAL A 117 -18.37 2.99 7.73
CA VAL A 117 -17.60 1.77 8.05
C VAL A 117 -16.43 1.98 9.00
N GLU A 118 -16.14 3.22 9.43
CA GLU A 118 -14.96 3.58 10.25
C GLU A 118 -14.76 2.65 11.44
N LEU A 119 -15.75 2.58 12.34
CA LEU A 119 -15.64 1.78 13.56
C LEU A 119 -15.50 0.28 13.26
N GLU A 120 -16.09 -0.21 12.17
CA GLU A 120 -15.95 -1.61 11.77
C GLU A 120 -14.54 -1.90 11.27
N THR A 121 -13.97 -1.02 10.45
CA THR A 121 -12.58 -1.16 10.01
C THR A 121 -11.61 -1.13 11.19
N TYR A 122 -11.84 -0.30 12.21
CA TYR A 122 -11.00 -0.27 13.41
C TYR A 122 -11.08 -1.56 14.23
N ARG A 123 -12.28 -2.14 14.37
CA ARG A 123 -12.46 -3.43 15.05
C ARG A 123 -11.71 -4.55 14.32
N ILE A 124 -11.77 -4.55 12.99
CA ILE A 124 -11.06 -5.52 12.15
C ILE A 124 -9.54 -5.36 12.35
N VAL A 125 -9.01 -4.14 12.26
CA VAL A 125 -7.58 -3.86 12.47
C VAL A 125 -7.13 -4.32 13.86
N ALA A 126 -7.81 -3.92 14.93
CA ALA A 126 -7.43 -4.27 16.29
C ALA A 126 -7.45 -5.79 16.55
N ARG A 127 -8.46 -6.49 16.00
CA ARG A 127 -8.56 -7.94 16.08
C ARG A 127 -7.39 -8.61 15.36
N VAL A 128 -7.18 -8.27 14.09
CA VAL A 128 -6.14 -8.91 13.26
C VAL A 128 -4.74 -8.56 13.77
N ALA A 129 -4.51 -7.34 14.27
CA ALA A 129 -3.23 -6.99 14.91
C ALA A 129 -2.89 -7.91 16.08
N THR A 130 -3.88 -8.27 16.90
CA THR A 130 -3.68 -9.22 18.00
C THR A 130 -3.38 -10.64 17.49
N GLU A 131 -4.10 -11.10 16.46
CA GLU A 131 -3.87 -12.40 15.82
C GLU A 131 -2.47 -12.46 15.16
N CYS A 132 -2.06 -11.40 14.47
CA CYS A 132 -0.75 -11.24 13.84
C CYS A 132 0.40 -11.17 14.85
N LEU A 133 0.20 -10.51 15.99
CA LEU A 133 1.18 -10.50 17.09
C LEU A 133 1.47 -11.93 17.59
N ALA A 134 0.43 -12.77 17.72
CA ALA A 134 0.58 -14.18 18.10
C ALA A 134 1.24 -15.02 16.99
N ALA A 135 0.95 -14.69 15.72
CA ALA A 135 1.49 -15.37 14.54
C ALA A 135 2.89 -14.89 14.10
N ASN A 136 3.41 -13.82 14.72
CA ASN A 136 4.64 -13.14 14.29
C ASN A 136 4.60 -12.71 12.80
N LEU A 137 3.48 -12.11 12.40
CA LEU A 137 3.28 -11.48 11.10
C LEU A 137 3.14 -9.96 11.27
N PRO A 138 3.77 -9.14 10.40
CA PRO A 138 3.57 -7.70 10.40
C PRO A 138 2.20 -7.32 9.79
N VAL A 139 1.62 -6.24 10.29
CA VAL A 139 0.37 -5.66 9.80
C VAL A 139 0.63 -4.31 9.13
N MET A 140 0.32 -4.21 7.84
CA MET A 140 0.19 -2.95 7.14
C MET A 140 -1.25 -2.45 7.27
N VAL A 141 -1.43 -1.21 7.68
CA VAL A 141 -2.74 -0.55 7.72
C VAL A 141 -2.78 0.53 6.64
N GLU A 142 -3.67 0.36 5.67
CA GLU A 142 -4.04 1.37 4.69
C GLU A 142 -5.05 2.33 5.33
N ALA A 143 -4.53 3.41 5.92
CA ALA A 143 -5.30 4.38 6.67
C ALA A 143 -5.61 5.59 5.79
N LEU A 144 -6.90 5.75 5.44
CA LEU A 144 -7.36 6.77 4.53
C LEU A 144 -8.50 7.59 5.12
N PRO A 145 -8.36 8.92 5.22
CA PRO A 145 -9.50 9.79 5.42
C PRO A 145 -10.39 9.77 4.17
N ALA A 146 -11.69 9.74 4.39
CA ALA A 146 -12.70 9.76 3.35
C ALA A 146 -13.57 11.00 3.49
N ARG A 147 -14.08 11.51 2.36
CA ARG A 147 -14.85 12.75 2.33
C ARG A 147 -16.12 12.59 3.17
N SER A 148 -16.34 13.54 4.09
CA SER A 148 -17.51 13.63 4.95
C SER A 148 -17.77 15.07 5.37
N GLU A 149 -18.83 15.31 6.14
CA GLU A 149 -19.09 16.64 6.73
C GLU A 149 -17.91 17.12 7.60
N ARG A 150 -17.21 16.20 8.28
CA ARG A 150 -16.07 16.52 9.16
C ARG A 150 -14.72 16.50 8.44
N ILE A 151 -14.66 15.89 7.25
CA ILE A 151 -13.47 15.82 6.41
C ILE A 151 -13.84 16.30 5.00
N PRO A 152 -13.87 17.62 4.75
CA PRO A 152 -14.26 18.15 3.45
C PRO A 152 -13.26 17.80 2.33
N ASP A 153 -11.98 17.72 2.68
CA ASP A 153 -10.89 17.34 1.80
C ASP A 153 -10.15 16.10 2.34
N PRO A 154 -10.26 14.94 1.68
CA PRO A 154 -9.53 13.74 2.08
C PRO A 154 -8.01 13.85 1.84
N ASN A 155 -7.52 14.87 1.13
CA ASN A 155 -6.08 15.12 0.98
C ASN A 155 -5.52 16.09 2.02
N ASP A 156 -6.36 16.59 2.94
CA ASP A 156 -5.91 17.49 4.00
C ASP A 156 -4.84 16.83 4.89
N ALA A 157 -3.76 17.57 5.16
CA ALA A 157 -2.61 17.04 5.87
C ALA A 157 -2.91 16.65 7.33
N VAL A 158 -3.86 17.34 7.99
CA VAL A 158 -4.26 17.00 9.36
C VAL A 158 -5.11 15.75 9.37
N ALA A 159 -6.07 15.65 8.45
CA ALA A 159 -6.89 14.45 8.30
C ALA A 159 -6.03 13.22 7.99
N MET A 160 -5.07 13.34 7.07
CA MET A 160 -4.15 12.26 6.72
C MET A 160 -3.23 11.88 7.89
N ALA A 161 -2.64 12.86 8.58
CA ALA A 161 -1.79 12.60 9.75
C ALA A 161 -2.57 11.92 10.88
N SER A 162 -3.83 12.30 11.07
CA SER A 162 -4.71 11.68 12.06
C SER A 162 -5.05 10.23 11.68
N ALA A 163 -5.40 9.98 10.41
CA ALA A 163 -5.68 8.63 9.92
C ALA A 163 -4.46 7.71 10.09
N ALA A 164 -3.27 8.15 9.68
CA ALA A 164 -2.03 7.41 9.86
C ALA A 164 -1.78 7.04 11.33
N ARG A 165 -1.93 8.02 12.24
CA ARG A 165 -1.79 7.78 13.68
C ARG A 165 -2.84 6.83 14.23
N ILE A 166 -4.09 6.94 13.81
CA ILE A 166 -5.17 6.02 14.23
C ILE A 166 -4.84 4.59 13.77
N GLY A 167 -4.37 4.42 12.53
CA GLY A 167 -3.93 3.11 12.03
C GLY A 167 -2.82 2.50 12.89
N PHE A 168 -1.85 3.31 13.31
CA PHE A 168 -0.79 2.88 14.23
C PHE A 168 -1.35 2.48 15.60
N GLU A 169 -2.20 3.31 16.22
CA GLU A 169 -2.78 3.05 17.55
C GLU A 169 -3.64 1.78 17.58
N HIS A 170 -4.23 1.39 16.45
CA HIS A 170 -4.96 0.12 16.33
C HIS A 170 -4.07 -1.10 16.05
N GLY A 171 -2.75 -0.91 15.92
CA GLY A 171 -1.77 -2.00 15.84
C GLY A 171 -1.10 -2.18 14.48
N GLY A 172 -1.13 -1.15 13.61
CA GLY A 172 -0.35 -1.17 12.38
C GLY A 172 1.16 -1.08 12.65
N ASP A 173 1.92 -2.04 12.11
CA ASP A 173 3.38 -2.01 12.08
C ASP A 173 3.93 -1.13 10.94
N LEU A 174 3.13 -0.96 9.88
CA LEU A 174 3.38 -0.04 8.77
C LEU A 174 2.10 0.69 8.41
N ILE A 175 2.22 1.94 7.97
CA ILE A 175 1.10 2.71 7.44
C ILE A 175 1.25 2.87 5.94
N LYS A 176 0.16 2.61 5.21
CA LYS A 176 -0.03 3.00 3.82
C LYS A 176 -1.05 4.13 3.78
N THR A 177 -0.72 5.24 3.14
CA THR A 177 -1.61 6.42 3.07
C THR A 177 -1.32 7.28 1.83
N TYR A 178 -2.05 8.35 1.56
CA TYR A 178 -1.76 9.22 0.40
C TYR A 178 -0.74 10.32 0.71
N TYR A 179 0.01 10.72 -0.32
CA TYR A 179 0.83 11.93 -0.28
C TYR A 179 -0.06 13.18 -0.24
N THR A 180 0.24 14.12 0.65
CA THR A 180 -0.62 15.30 0.91
C THR A 180 -0.25 16.52 0.06
N GLY A 181 0.37 16.29 -1.09
CA GLY A 181 0.65 17.30 -2.12
C GLY A 181 1.97 18.08 -1.99
N SER A 182 2.62 18.09 -0.83
CA SER A 182 3.95 18.69 -0.66
C SER A 182 4.79 17.99 0.42
N THR A 183 6.11 18.16 0.35
CA THR A 183 7.03 17.59 1.34
C THR A 183 6.71 18.09 2.74
N SER A 184 6.44 19.39 2.90
CA SER A 184 6.13 19.97 4.21
C SER A 184 4.78 19.51 4.75
N SER A 185 3.78 19.29 3.89
CA SER A 185 2.48 18.78 4.33
C SER A 185 2.59 17.30 4.72
N PHE A 186 3.30 16.50 3.94
CA PHE A 186 3.45 15.06 4.21
C PHE A 186 4.38 14.80 5.39
N ARG A 187 5.35 15.68 5.65
CA ARG A 187 6.19 15.64 6.85
C ARG A 187 5.36 15.65 8.14
N ARG A 188 4.20 16.32 8.14
CA ARG A 188 3.27 16.29 9.29
C ARG A 188 2.71 14.89 9.55
N VAL A 189 2.53 14.09 8.49
CA VAL A 189 2.04 12.71 8.59
C VAL A 189 3.14 11.83 9.19
N THR A 190 4.35 11.90 8.64
CA THR A 190 5.49 11.07 9.07
C THR A 190 6.00 11.44 10.46
N ASP A 191 5.95 12.72 10.86
CA ASP A 191 6.29 13.14 12.23
C ASP A 191 5.27 12.70 13.27
N ASN A 192 4.00 12.54 12.87
CA ASN A 192 2.93 12.13 13.78
C ASN A 192 2.77 10.60 13.89
N CYS A 193 3.34 9.84 12.95
CA CYS A 193 3.24 8.40 12.88
C CYS A 193 4.57 7.74 13.31
N PRO A 194 4.60 6.97 14.41
CA PRO A 194 5.85 6.42 14.95
C PRO A 194 6.35 5.15 14.23
N VAL A 195 5.68 4.74 13.15
CA VAL A 195 6.03 3.57 12.33
C VAL A 195 6.25 3.96 10.87
N PRO A 196 6.97 3.15 10.07
CA PRO A 196 7.20 3.41 8.65
C PRO A 196 5.90 3.74 7.91
N THR A 197 5.88 4.89 7.26
CA THR A 197 4.72 5.38 6.49
C THR A 197 5.09 5.44 5.02
N LEU A 198 4.38 4.66 4.21
CA LEU A 198 4.57 4.53 2.78
C LEU A 198 3.41 5.20 2.03
N ILE A 199 3.71 5.84 0.91
CA ILE A 199 2.67 6.48 0.11
C ILE A 199 2.01 5.50 -0.88
N ALA A 200 0.69 5.53 -0.97
CA ALA A 200 -0.08 4.87 -1.99
C ALA A 200 -0.07 5.70 -3.29
N GLY A 201 -0.11 5.01 -4.44
CA GLY A 201 -0.05 5.69 -5.74
C GLY A 201 -1.32 6.43 -6.13
N GLY A 202 -2.46 6.16 -5.48
CA GLY A 202 -3.75 6.71 -5.88
C GLY A 202 -4.15 6.30 -7.30
N PRO A 203 -4.96 7.12 -8.00
CA PRO A 203 -5.18 7.00 -9.44
C PRO A 203 -3.87 7.05 -10.24
N LYS A 204 -3.90 6.54 -11.47
CA LYS A 204 -2.78 6.74 -12.41
C LYS A 204 -2.58 8.25 -12.60
N MET A 205 -1.36 8.72 -12.36
CA MET A 205 -0.99 10.11 -12.58
C MET A 205 -0.84 10.39 -14.08
N GLU A 206 -0.98 11.65 -14.46
CA GLU A 206 -0.98 12.05 -15.87
C GLU A 206 0.39 11.83 -16.53
N THR A 207 1.47 12.02 -15.76
CA THR A 207 2.83 11.88 -16.25
C THR A 207 3.72 11.10 -15.29
N THR A 208 4.69 10.37 -15.85
CA THR A 208 5.68 9.66 -15.04
C THR A 208 6.57 10.62 -14.23
N ARG A 209 6.87 11.82 -14.77
CA ARG A 209 7.60 12.84 -14.02
C ARG A 209 6.85 13.25 -12.75
N GLN A 210 5.56 13.53 -12.85
CA GLN A 210 4.73 13.88 -11.69
C GLN A 210 4.76 12.76 -10.63
N MET A 211 4.65 11.50 -11.07
CA MET A 211 4.77 10.35 -10.18
C MET A 211 6.13 10.33 -9.45
N LEU A 212 7.24 10.51 -10.16
CA LEU A 212 8.57 10.55 -9.56
C LEU A 212 8.75 11.74 -8.61
N GLU A 213 8.17 12.91 -8.92
CA GLU A 213 8.17 14.10 -8.06
C GLU A 213 7.40 13.86 -6.75
N VAL A 214 6.26 13.17 -6.81
CA VAL A 214 5.49 12.77 -5.62
C VAL A 214 6.32 11.81 -4.76
N VAL A 215 6.96 10.81 -5.37
CA VAL A 215 7.80 9.85 -4.63
C VAL A 215 8.99 10.55 -3.99
N LYS A 216 9.71 11.40 -4.73
CA LYS A 216 10.82 12.17 -4.18
C LYS A 216 10.37 13.06 -3.01
N GLY A 217 9.26 13.77 -3.19
CA GLY A 217 8.69 14.63 -2.16
C GLY A 217 8.27 13.87 -0.89
N ALA A 218 7.77 12.64 -1.03
CA ALA A 218 7.45 11.76 0.10
C ALA A 218 8.71 11.24 0.81
N MET A 219 9.74 10.83 0.07
CA MET A 219 11.03 10.41 0.65
C MET A 219 11.70 11.56 1.41
N ASP A 220 11.69 12.77 0.85
CA ASP A 220 12.22 13.99 1.49
C ASP A 220 11.45 14.38 2.76
N ALA A 221 10.20 13.91 2.86
CA ALA A 221 9.35 14.06 4.02
C ALA A 221 9.51 12.91 5.03
N ASN A 222 10.60 12.13 4.97
CA ASN A 222 10.84 10.96 5.83
C ASN A 222 9.82 9.81 5.62
N GLY A 223 9.26 9.70 4.42
CA GLY A 223 8.49 8.53 4.00
C GLY A 223 9.38 7.30 3.87
N ALA A 224 8.81 6.13 4.13
CA ALA A 224 9.51 4.84 4.10
C ALA A 224 9.40 4.12 2.73
N GLY A 225 9.10 4.86 1.67
CA GLY A 225 8.87 4.32 0.33
C GLY A 225 7.41 4.34 -0.10
N VAL A 226 7.02 3.37 -0.91
CA VAL A 226 5.76 3.41 -1.66
C VAL A 226 5.03 2.08 -1.67
N VAL A 227 3.71 2.13 -1.79
CA VAL A 227 2.83 1.00 -2.11
C VAL A 227 2.03 1.34 -3.37
N PHE A 228 2.64 1.14 -4.54
CA PHE A 228 2.13 1.62 -5.82
C PHE A 228 1.52 0.48 -6.64
N GLY A 229 0.34 0.72 -7.21
CA GLY A 229 -0.32 -0.21 -8.12
C GLY A 229 -0.39 0.36 -9.54
N ARG A 230 -1.50 1.04 -9.85
CA ARG A 230 -1.83 1.57 -11.18
C ARG A 230 -0.68 2.30 -11.88
N ASN A 231 0.06 3.14 -11.14
CA ASN A 231 1.20 3.89 -11.69
C ASN A 231 2.37 3.00 -12.19
N ILE A 232 2.41 1.73 -11.78
CA ILE A 232 3.40 0.74 -12.23
C ILE A 232 2.83 -0.13 -13.36
N TRP A 233 1.77 -0.91 -13.10
CA TRP A 233 1.30 -1.91 -14.05
C TRP A 233 0.42 -1.37 -15.19
N GLN A 234 -0.06 -0.12 -15.12
CA GLN A 234 -0.67 0.57 -16.27
C GLN A 234 0.32 1.42 -17.06
N ALA A 235 1.59 1.44 -16.68
CA ALA A 235 2.63 2.11 -17.45
C ALA A 235 3.03 1.24 -18.66
N PRO A 236 3.47 1.84 -19.77
CA PRO A 236 3.93 1.09 -20.94
C PRO A 236 5.03 0.06 -20.60
N ASP A 237 5.90 0.39 -19.65
CA ASP A 237 6.89 -0.54 -19.13
C ASP A 237 7.00 -0.49 -17.60
N ALA A 238 6.23 -1.34 -16.93
CA ALA A 238 6.29 -1.53 -15.48
C ALA A 238 7.71 -1.78 -14.93
N GLY A 239 8.59 -2.47 -15.69
CA GLY A 239 9.92 -2.82 -15.21
C GLY A 239 10.83 -1.60 -15.13
N ARG A 240 10.77 -0.72 -16.15
CA ARG A 240 11.46 0.59 -16.13
C ARG A 240 10.95 1.48 -15.01
N ILE A 241 9.63 1.49 -14.77
CA ILE A 241 9.05 2.25 -13.65
C ILE A 241 9.60 1.76 -12.30
N VAL A 242 9.61 0.44 -12.07
CA VAL A 242 10.15 -0.14 -10.84
C VAL A 242 11.61 0.29 -10.63
N ARG A 243 12.46 0.17 -11.67
CA ARG A 243 13.87 0.58 -11.57
C ARG A 243 14.04 2.08 -11.31
N ALA A 244 13.27 2.94 -11.97
CA ALA A 244 13.30 4.37 -11.73
C ALA A 244 12.87 4.74 -10.29
N LEU A 245 11.87 4.04 -9.74
CA LEU A 245 11.42 4.23 -8.36
C LEU A 245 12.49 3.79 -7.35
N LYS A 246 13.20 2.67 -7.61
CA LYS A 246 14.30 2.21 -6.75
C LYS A 246 15.40 3.24 -6.60
N LEU A 247 15.79 3.91 -7.69
CA LEU A 247 16.81 4.96 -7.66
C LEU A 247 16.45 6.06 -6.65
N ILE A 248 15.18 6.47 -6.61
CA ILE A 248 14.72 7.50 -5.65
C ILE A 248 14.65 6.92 -4.23
N ILE A 249 14.08 5.73 -4.08
CA ILE A 249 13.78 5.15 -2.75
C ILE A 249 15.06 4.72 -2.03
N HIS A 250 15.94 3.96 -2.69
CA HIS A 250 17.11 3.36 -2.07
C HIS A 250 18.39 4.17 -2.30
N ASP A 251 18.54 4.80 -3.46
CA ASP A 251 19.78 5.47 -3.86
C ASP A 251 19.74 7.00 -3.69
N ASP A 252 18.62 7.54 -3.18
CA ASP A 252 18.38 8.98 -2.98
C ASP A 252 18.57 9.83 -4.26
N ALA A 253 18.34 9.22 -5.42
CA ALA A 253 18.49 9.87 -6.71
C ALA A 253 17.46 11.00 -6.91
N GLY A 254 17.84 11.99 -7.73
CA GLY A 254 16.94 13.05 -8.17
C GLY A 254 15.94 12.57 -9.23
N VAL A 255 14.86 13.34 -9.43
CA VAL A 255 13.82 13.03 -10.44
C VAL A 255 14.41 12.95 -11.85
N ASP A 256 15.31 13.86 -12.21
CA ASP A 256 15.92 13.89 -13.55
C ASP A 256 16.80 12.65 -13.81
N GLU A 257 17.44 12.12 -12.77
CA GLU A 257 18.20 10.88 -12.87
C GLU A 257 17.29 9.67 -13.06
N ALA A 258 16.24 9.56 -12.25
CA ALA A 258 15.24 8.50 -12.40
C ALA A 258 14.51 8.57 -13.75
N MET A 259 14.28 9.77 -14.30
CA MET A 259 13.70 9.95 -15.64
C MET A 259 14.59 9.38 -16.76
N ARG A 260 15.92 9.31 -16.58
CA ARG A 260 16.83 8.71 -17.59
C ARG A 260 16.66 7.21 -17.72
N GLU A 261 16.23 6.51 -16.68
CA GLU A 261 15.91 5.07 -16.72
C GLU A 261 14.67 4.77 -17.59
N LEU A 262 13.85 5.81 -17.84
CA LEU A 262 12.62 5.70 -18.63
C LEU A 262 12.83 6.02 -20.12
N ALA A 263 14.01 6.54 -20.49
CA ALA A 263 14.34 7.00 -21.83
C ALA A 263 14.66 5.87 -22.83
#